data_AF-A0A967FEK1-F1
#
_entry.id   AF-A0A967FEK1-F1
#
_cell.length_a   1.000
_cell.length_b   1.000
_cell.length_c   1.000
_cell.angle_alpha   90.00
_cell.angle_beta   90.00
_cell.angle_gamma   90.00
#
_symmetry.space_group_name_H-M   'P 1'
#
loop_
_entity.id
_entity.type
_entity.pdbx_description
1 polymer ?
#
loop_
_entity_poly.entity_id
_entity_poly.type
_entity_poly.pdbx_seq_one_letter_code
_entity_poly.pdbx_strand_id
1 'polypeptide(L)'
;MYDNKSVRKVLTASLVLLVFAATGHGKEIDLNTLFREGIPRSPFANVFYGYAKTMLENGRDTYGPEKTGLFLSALDRETLGPLKVRPKAPAGIREGDRPAEPGQPLFGANPQLDQNLFRLLYFLKGLSGEDRYPKAADGALKWFLENTQSPNTGLLPWGEHLCWNVMTDKVASGHQEPVHEFSRPWLLWEKCFELAPEASKRFALGLWNSQIADHKTGAFNRHANFNKSSPVAGMDFARHAGFYIRTWAEAYAYTGDETFLEAIKVLLGRYEKKRHPKTGLIEFKSGSPMAHSALSLSLAIDCDGAARKVPEPLRTRLTNFAAREDEIFCSLPHDLEDKKGFAMGLDLVTGKSDGSYSSLWDARYGGFTTAAVAIMCVSRYENTGTVGYRDLITAAADSYMDSLPNDDSDAWPMTFGHAISLEQAAYRATAREKYFKRAFNLGEIAIEKFFGDSPLPRASLKSDHYESITGADTLVLALVELHLSTLHITAVRAPVNTIDR
;
A
#
# COMPACT_ATOMS: atom_id res chain seq x y z
N MET A 1 -4.77 21.79 -28.90
CA MET A 1 -6.20 22.18 -28.72
C MET A 1 -7.02 20.91 -28.73
N TYR A 2 -7.36 20.37 -27.55
CA TYR A 2 -8.12 19.12 -27.44
C TYR A 2 -9.62 19.43 -27.36
N ASP A 3 -10.39 18.89 -28.31
CA ASP A 3 -11.84 19.06 -28.42
C ASP A 3 -12.57 18.19 -27.40
N ASN A 4 -13.47 18.82 -26.64
CA ASN A 4 -14.04 18.36 -25.38
C ASN A 4 -15.45 17.76 -25.57
N LYS A 5 -15.65 16.98 -26.66
CA LYS A 5 -16.99 16.51 -27.08
C LYS A 5 -17.23 15.01 -26.92
N SER A 6 -16.21 14.21 -26.64
CA SER A 6 -16.36 12.74 -26.62
C SER A 6 -16.84 12.15 -25.29
N VAL A 7 -16.79 12.91 -24.19
CA VAL A 7 -17.10 12.41 -22.83
C VAL A 7 -18.61 12.49 -22.49
N ARG A 8 -19.42 13.13 -23.33
CA ARG A 8 -20.84 13.43 -23.03
C ARG A 8 -21.86 12.32 -23.32
N LYS A 9 -21.48 11.16 -23.86
CA LYS A 9 -22.46 10.16 -24.33
C LYS A 9 -22.66 8.92 -23.47
N VAL A 10 -21.96 8.76 -22.34
CA VAL A 10 -22.04 7.51 -21.54
C VAL A 10 -22.77 7.65 -20.20
N LEU A 11 -23.13 8.86 -19.76
CA LEU A 11 -23.72 9.09 -18.43
C LEU A 11 -25.26 9.20 -18.40
N THR A 12 -25.96 8.82 -19.48
CA THR A 12 -27.43 9.00 -19.57
C THR A 12 -28.26 7.74 -19.31
N ALA A 13 -27.76 6.76 -18.57
CA ALA A 13 -28.56 5.58 -18.24
C ALA A 13 -28.38 5.16 -16.77
N SER A 14 -29.34 5.58 -15.96
CA SER A 14 -29.87 4.93 -14.74
C SER A 14 -29.80 5.80 -13.49
N LEU A 15 -30.73 6.74 -13.37
CA LEU A 15 -31.21 7.18 -12.06
C LEU A 15 -32.74 7.32 -12.15
N VAL A 16 -33.46 6.36 -11.59
CA VAL A 16 -34.92 6.38 -11.48
C VAL A 16 -35.29 7.42 -10.43
N LEU A 17 -35.89 8.54 -10.85
CA LEU A 17 -36.52 9.50 -9.94
C LEU A 17 -38.04 9.45 -10.12
N LEU A 18 -38.72 9.00 -9.07
CA LEU A 18 -40.15 9.19 -8.87
C LEU A 18 -40.44 10.70 -8.75
N VAL A 19 -41.05 11.30 -9.77
CA VAL A 19 -41.57 12.66 -9.69
C VAL A 19 -43.05 12.58 -9.33
N PHE A 20 -43.40 13.02 -8.13
CA PHE A 20 -44.77 13.36 -7.77
C PHE A 20 -45.21 14.55 -8.65
N ALA A 21 -46.23 14.33 -9.47
CA ALA A 21 -46.89 15.40 -10.21
C ALA A 21 -47.67 16.28 -9.22
N ALA A 22 -47.20 17.50 -8.96
CA ALA A 22 -47.99 18.54 -8.34
C ALA A 22 -48.44 19.51 -9.45
N THR A 23 -49.76 19.62 -9.63
CA THR A 23 -50.40 20.59 -10.49
C THR A 23 -50.21 22.00 -9.95
N GLY A 24 -49.42 22.83 -10.63
CA GLY A 24 -49.41 24.27 -10.37
C GLY A 24 -48.14 24.98 -10.82
N HIS A 25 -48.19 25.65 -11.97
CA HIS A 25 -47.34 26.79 -12.36
C HIS A 25 -45.83 26.67 -12.01
N GLY A 26 -45.14 25.70 -12.61
CA GLY A 26 -43.68 25.61 -12.52
C GLY A 26 -43.01 26.41 -13.64
N LYS A 27 -42.14 27.37 -13.27
CA LYS A 27 -41.07 27.86 -14.16
C LYS A 27 -40.38 26.65 -14.80
N GLU A 28 -40.04 26.71 -16.09
CA GLU A 28 -39.13 25.74 -16.71
C GLU A 28 -37.87 25.64 -15.83
N ILE A 29 -37.72 24.51 -15.15
CA ILE A 29 -36.50 24.19 -14.41
C ILE A 29 -35.46 23.89 -15.49
N ASP A 30 -34.50 24.79 -15.68
CA ASP A 30 -33.34 24.51 -16.53
C ASP A 30 -32.49 23.43 -15.85
N LEU A 31 -32.84 22.18 -16.15
CA LEU A 31 -32.17 21.00 -15.66
C LEU A 31 -30.67 21.06 -15.98
N ASN A 32 -30.23 21.62 -17.11
CA ASN A 32 -28.80 21.70 -17.43
C ASN A 32 -28.05 22.64 -16.50
N THR A 33 -28.66 23.76 -16.10
CA THR A 33 -28.08 24.69 -15.13
C THR A 33 -28.16 24.12 -13.72
N LEU A 34 -29.28 23.50 -13.33
CA LEU A 34 -29.43 22.81 -12.04
C LEU A 34 -28.42 21.65 -11.87
N PHE A 35 -28.18 20.89 -12.94
CA PHE A 35 -27.19 19.81 -12.95
C PHE A 35 -25.75 20.33 -13.00
N ARG A 36 -25.47 21.51 -13.56
CA ARG A 36 -24.11 22.08 -13.60
C ARG A 36 -23.73 22.83 -12.33
N GLU A 37 -24.68 23.55 -11.72
CA GLU A 37 -24.46 24.31 -10.49
C GLU A 37 -24.50 23.39 -9.24
N GLY A 38 -25.09 22.20 -9.35
CA GLY A 38 -25.18 21.22 -8.26
C GLY A 38 -24.06 20.17 -8.20
N ILE A 39 -23.19 20.05 -9.22
CA ILE A 39 -22.08 19.07 -9.20
C ILE A 39 -20.85 19.72 -8.54
N PRO A 40 -20.36 19.21 -7.41
CA PRO A 40 -19.18 19.75 -6.75
C PRO A 40 -17.96 19.74 -7.68
N ARG A 41 -17.18 20.82 -7.68
CA ARG A 41 -15.92 20.86 -8.43
C ARG A 41 -14.91 19.92 -7.77
N SER A 42 -14.40 18.96 -8.53
CA SER A 42 -13.32 18.09 -8.06
C SER A 42 -12.03 18.32 -8.87
N PRO A 43 -10.97 18.88 -8.27
CA PRO A 43 -9.70 19.12 -8.98
C PRO A 43 -8.86 17.85 -9.18
N PHE A 44 -9.23 16.75 -8.53
CA PHE A 44 -8.39 15.55 -8.40
C PHE A 44 -8.29 14.70 -9.68
N ALA A 45 -9.30 14.72 -10.56
CA ALA A 45 -9.33 13.91 -11.78
C ALA A 45 -8.14 14.16 -12.70
N ASN A 46 -7.82 15.43 -12.95
CA ASN A 46 -6.71 15.81 -13.82
C ASN A 46 -5.38 15.29 -13.27
N VAL A 47 -5.25 15.19 -11.94
CA VAL A 47 -4.03 14.75 -11.28
C VAL A 47 -3.80 13.26 -11.46
N PHE A 48 -4.78 12.41 -11.11
CA PHE A 48 -4.59 10.96 -11.23
C PHE A 48 -4.58 10.48 -12.68
N TYR A 49 -5.33 11.12 -13.59
CA TYR A 49 -5.23 10.82 -15.02
C TYR A 49 -3.92 11.33 -15.62
N GLY A 50 -3.44 12.50 -15.20
CA GLY A 50 -2.15 13.06 -15.61
C GLY A 50 -1.00 12.15 -15.20
N TYR A 51 -0.95 11.74 -13.93
CA TYR A 51 0.02 10.79 -13.41
C TYR A 51 0.00 9.47 -14.17
N ALA A 52 -1.17 8.83 -14.32
CA ALA A 52 -1.27 7.55 -15.03
C ALA A 52 -0.86 7.67 -16.50
N LYS A 53 -1.24 8.77 -17.18
CA LYS A 53 -0.84 9.03 -18.56
C LYS A 53 0.67 9.19 -18.68
N THR A 54 1.30 9.98 -17.82
CA THR A 54 2.75 10.18 -17.83
C THR A 54 3.51 8.88 -17.53
N MET A 55 3.05 8.06 -16.58
CA MET A 55 3.66 6.76 -16.33
C MET A 55 3.56 5.83 -17.55
N LEU A 56 2.44 5.85 -18.28
CA LEU A 56 2.27 5.06 -19.51
C LEU A 56 3.14 5.55 -20.68
N GLU A 57 3.26 6.86 -20.86
CA GLU A 57 3.93 7.48 -22.01
C GLU A 57 5.45 7.61 -21.80
N ASN A 58 5.89 7.89 -20.58
CA ASN A 58 7.28 8.23 -20.28
C ASN A 58 7.90 7.36 -19.18
N GLY A 59 7.09 6.81 -18.27
CA GLY A 59 7.58 6.04 -17.12
C GLY A 59 7.88 4.57 -17.40
N ARG A 60 7.69 4.08 -18.63
CA ARG A 60 7.96 2.68 -18.99
C ARG A 60 9.36 2.50 -19.56
N ASP A 61 9.93 1.33 -19.30
CA ASP A 61 11.19 0.90 -19.85
C ASP A 61 11.07 0.66 -21.36
N THR A 62 11.82 1.48 -22.10
CA THR A 62 12.08 1.32 -23.54
C THR A 62 13.58 1.40 -23.85
N TYR A 63 14.43 1.14 -22.85
CA TYR A 63 15.84 1.51 -22.87
C TYR A 63 16.78 0.33 -23.12
N GLY A 64 16.88 -0.59 -22.16
CA GLY A 64 17.79 -1.73 -22.21
C GLY A 64 17.57 -2.65 -23.41
N PRO A 65 18.45 -3.64 -23.61
CA PRO A 65 18.27 -4.69 -24.61
C PRO A 65 16.85 -5.27 -24.69
N GLU A 66 16.21 -5.55 -23.55
CA GLU A 66 14.93 -6.25 -23.47
C GLU A 66 13.71 -5.34 -23.67
N LYS A 67 13.81 -4.04 -23.36
CA LYS A 67 12.72 -3.05 -23.45
C LYS A 67 11.44 -3.58 -22.80
N THR A 68 11.56 -3.89 -21.53
CA THR A 68 10.68 -4.75 -20.74
C THR A 68 9.26 -4.20 -20.57
N GLY A 69 9.07 -2.89 -20.77
CA GLY A 69 7.82 -2.20 -20.47
C GLY A 69 7.53 -2.05 -18.97
N LEU A 70 8.47 -2.43 -18.09
CA LEU A 70 8.38 -2.19 -16.65
C LEU A 70 8.30 -0.69 -16.34
N PHE A 71 7.68 -0.33 -15.22
CA PHE A 71 7.66 1.06 -14.77
C PHE A 71 8.93 1.40 -13.99
N LEU A 72 9.59 2.49 -14.36
CA LEU A 72 10.71 3.02 -13.59
C LEU A 72 10.19 3.56 -12.26
N SER A 73 10.84 3.15 -11.18
CA SER A 73 10.50 3.59 -9.82
C SER A 73 11.02 4.99 -9.50
N ALA A 74 11.81 5.61 -10.38
CA ALA A 74 12.27 6.99 -10.22
C ALA A 74 12.42 7.71 -11.57
N LEU A 75 12.03 8.98 -11.63
CA LEU A 75 12.01 9.80 -12.85
C LEU A 75 12.37 11.26 -12.55
N ASP A 76 13.01 11.89 -13.53
CA ASP A 76 13.24 13.32 -13.55
C ASP A 76 11.92 14.03 -13.91
N ARG A 77 11.51 15.04 -13.14
CA ARG A 77 10.18 15.67 -13.28
C ARG A 77 10.10 16.69 -14.42
N GLU A 78 11.24 17.17 -14.91
CA GLU A 78 11.31 18.13 -16.01
C GLU A 78 11.33 17.38 -17.35
N THR A 79 12.22 16.40 -17.48
CA THR A 79 12.40 15.61 -18.70
C THR A 79 11.42 14.44 -18.81
N LEU A 80 10.77 14.06 -17.70
CA LEU A 80 9.92 12.87 -17.56
C LEU A 80 10.66 11.55 -17.89
N GLY A 81 11.99 11.56 -17.83
CA GLY A 81 12.84 10.43 -18.19
C GLY A 81 13.67 9.88 -17.03
N PRO A 82 14.58 8.94 -17.31
CA PRO A 82 15.40 8.29 -16.28
C PRO A 82 16.32 9.29 -15.56
N LEU A 83 16.43 9.16 -14.24
CA LEU A 83 17.33 9.97 -13.41
C LEU A 83 18.79 9.56 -13.61
N LYS A 84 19.45 10.18 -14.59
CA LYS A 84 20.87 9.97 -14.90
C LYS A 84 21.80 10.48 -13.81
N VAL A 85 21.36 11.47 -13.05
CA VAL A 85 22.06 11.99 -11.86
C VAL A 85 21.25 11.58 -10.65
N ARG A 86 21.91 10.94 -9.68
CA ARG A 86 21.27 10.51 -8.43
C ARG A 86 21.04 11.74 -7.53
N PRO A 87 19.79 12.17 -7.30
CA PRO A 87 19.52 13.27 -6.37
C PRO A 87 19.75 12.81 -4.93
N LYS A 88 19.85 13.76 -3.99
CA LYS A 88 19.88 13.44 -2.56
C LYS A 88 18.63 12.63 -2.18
N ALA A 89 18.80 11.62 -1.33
CA ALA A 89 17.68 10.84 -0.83
C ALA A 89 16.72 11.73 -0.01
N PRO A 90 15.39 11.53 -0.14
CA PRO A 90 14.42 12.04 0.82
C PRO A 90 14.81 11.66 2.26
N ALA A 91 14.54 12.53 3.23
CA ALA A 91 14.84 12.24 4.62
C ALA A 91 14.16 10.94 5.07
N GLY A 92 14.88 10.10 5.82
CA GLY A 92 14.37 8.81 6.31
C GLY A 92 14.50 7.64 5.33
N ILE A 93 14.91 7.87 4.07
CA ILE A 93 15.22 6.82 3.09
C ILE A 93 16.72 6.53 3.12
N ARG A 94 17.10 5.25 3.17
CA ARG A 94 18.52 4.83 3.15
C ARG A 94 18.97 4.65 1.71
N GLU A 95 20.26 4.88 1.45
CA GLU A 95 20.81 4.76 0.09
C GLU A 95 20.65 3.37 -0.52
N GLY A 96 20.66 2.30 0.30
CA GLY A 96 20.46 0.93 -0.17
C GLY A 96 19.01 0.56 -0.47
N ASP A 97 18.02 1.38 -0.09
CA ASP A 97 16.61 1.04 -0.35
C ASP A 97 16.14 1.60 -1.70
N ARG A 98 16.94 2.48 -2.30
CA ARG A 98 16.60 3.20 -3.54
C ARG A 98 16.72 2.28 -4.75
N PRO A 99 16.03 2.58 -5.86
CA PRO A 99 15.96 1.69 -7.02
C PRO A 99 17.24 1.74 -7.88
N ALA A 100 18.39 1.43 -7.29
CA ALA A 100 19.69 1.20 -7.93
C ALA A 100 20.74 0.81 -6.88
N GLU A 101 21.90 0.33 -7.31
CA GLU A 101 23.07 0.19 -6.45
C GLU A 101 23.48 1.54 -5.83
N PRO A 102 24.07 1.57 -4.61
CA PRO A 102 24.51 2.80 -3.98
C PRO A 102 25.45 3.63 -4.87
N GLY A 103 25.15 4.92 -5.00
CA GLY A 103 25.93 5.86 -5.81
C GLY A 103 25.70 5.77 -7.33
N GLN A 104 24.91 4.80 -7.82
CA GLN A 104 24.56 4.70 -9.24
C GLN A 104 23.29 5.50 -9.59
N PRO A 105 23.08 5.85 -10.87
CA PRO A 105 21.83 6.44 -11.34
C PRO A 105 20.61 5.56 -11.02
N LEU A 106 19.44 6.17 -10.81
CA LEU A 106 18.24 5.48 -10.34
C LEU A 106 17.44 4.90 -11.51
N PHE A 107 17.88 3.75 -12.02
CA PHE A 107 17.30 3.07 -13.18
C PHE A 107 16.49 1.81 -12.83
N GLY A 108 16.15 1.62 -11.57
CA GLY A 108 15.41 0.45 -11.11
C GLY A 108 13.92 0.53 -11.40
N ALA A 109 13.37 -0.59 -11.81
CA ALA A 109 11.95 -0.91 -11.72
C ALA A 109 11.73 -1.87 -10.54
N ASN A 110 10.80 -1.53 -9.64
CA ASN A 110 10.52 -2.32 -8.45
C ASN A 110 9.00 -2.47 -8.31
N PRO A 111 8.41 -3.52 -8.91
CA PRO A 111 6.97 -3.70 -8.90
C PRO A 111 6.35 -3.70 -7.50
N GLN A 112 7.08 -4.16 -6.48
CA GLN A 112 6.59 -4.12 -5.10
C GLN A 112 6.38 -2.67 -4.62
N LEU A 113 7.29 -1.75 -4.93
CA LEU A 113 7.16 -0.31 -4.62
C LEU A 113 6.25 0.46 -5.59
N ASP A 114 5.90 -0.13 -6.74
CA ASP A 114 4.95 0.44 -7.71
C ASP A 114 3.55 -0.22 -7.64
N GLN A 115 3.29 -1.05 -6.64
CA GLN A 115 2.01 -1.78 -6.48
C GLN A 115 0.76 -0.89 -6.60
N ASN A 116 0.73 0.29 -5.96
CA ASN A 116 -0.45 1.14 -6.01
C ASN A 116 -0.62 1.78 -7.39
N LEU A 117 0.45 1.96 -8.18
CA LEU A 117 0.34 2.31 -9.59
C LEU A 117 -0.38 1.21 -10.38
N PHE A 118 0.00 -0.06 -10.21
CA PHE A 118 -0.73 -1.15 -10.89
C PHE A 118 -2.21 -1.20 -10.48
N ARG A 119 -2.51 -1.04 -9.17
CA ARG A 119 -3.89 -1.00 -8.67
C ARG A 119 -4.67 0.18 -9.25
N LEU A 120 -4.04 1.34 -9.39
CA LEU A 120 -4.61 2.50 -10.08
C LEU A 120 -4.93 2.15 -11.54
N LEU A 121 -3.99 1.57 -12.29
CA LEU A 121 -4.18 1.23 -13.70
C LEU A 121 -5.34 0.25 -13.90
N TYR A 122 -5.47 -0.79 -13.07
CA TYR A 122 -6.63 -1.68 -13.12
C TYR A 122 -7.94 -0.96 -12.77
N PHE A 123 -7.91 -0.09 -11.75
CA PHE A 123 -9.09 0.70 -11.37
C PHE A 123 -9.55 1.63 -12.50
N LEU A 124 -8.62 2.28 -13.19
CA LEU A 124 -8.93 3.24 -14.26
C LEU A 124 -9.66 2.60 -15.44
N LYS A 125 -9.52 1.28 -15.67
CA LYS A 125 -10.36 0.56 -16.65
C LYS A 125 -11.85 0.74 -16.35
N GLY A 126 -12.25 0.63 -15.08
CA GLY A 126 -13.63 0.79 -14.65
C GLY A 126 -14.12 2.23 -14.77
N LEU A 127 -13.24 3.22 -14.60
CA LEU A 127 -13.60 4.63 -14.62
C LEU A 127 -13.62 5.24 -16.03
N SER A 128 -12.67 4.90 -16.90
CA SER A 128 -12.57 5.45 -18.26
C SER A 128 -13.07 4.52 -19.36
N GLY A 129 -13.18 3.22 -19.08
CA GLY A 129 -13.45 2.19 -20.10
C GLY A 129 -12.24 1.84 -20.97
N GLU A 130 -11.09 2.48 -20.82
CA GLU A 130 -9.94 2.31 -21.70
C GLU A 130 -9.08 1.08 -21.36
N ASP A 131 -8.76 0.26 -22.35
CA ASP A 131 -7.93 -0.95 -22.17
C ASP A 131 -6.45 -0.67 -21.95
N ARG A 132 -5.95 0.52 -22.32
CA ARG A 132 -4.51 0.81 -22.27
C ARG A 132 -3.93 0.69 -20.85
N TYR A 133 -4.72 1.00 -19.82
CA TYR A 133 -4.30 0.95 -18.43
C TYR A 133 -4.02 -0.49 -17.96
N PRO A 134 -5.01 -1.41 -17.97
CA PRO A 134 -4.77 -2.79 -17.56
C PRO A 134 -3.76 -3.50 -18.47
N LYS A 135 -3.78 -3.25 -19.79
CA LYS A 135 -2.80 -3.87 -20.72
C LYS A 135 -1.35 -3.55 -20.36
N ALA A 136 -1.07 -2.32 -19.93
CA ALA A 136 0.27 -1.94 -19.51
C ALA A 136 0.67 -2.58 -18.17
N ALA A 137 -0.26 -2.65 -17.21
CA ALA A 137 -0.04 -3.34 -15.94
C ALA A 137 0.20 -4.84 -16.14
N ASP A 138 -0.64 -5.51 -16.95
CA ASP A 138 -0.54 -6.93 -17.28
C ASP A 138 0.80 -7.25 -17.94
N GLY A 139 1.18 -6.45 -18.95
CA GLY A 139 2.44 -6.63 -19.69
C GLY A 139 3.67 -6.54 -18.77
N ALA A 140 3.74 -5.50 -17.95
CA ALA A 140 4.84 -5.29 -17.01
C ALA A 140 4.91 -6.42 -15.95
N LEU A 141 3.79 -6.76 -15.31
CA LEU A 141 3.76 -7.80 -14.29
C LEU A 141 4.09 -9.18 -14.84
N LYS A 142 3.50 -9.54 -16.00
CA LYS A 142 3.78 -10.82 -16.64
C LYS A 142 5.25 -10.96 -17.00
N TRP A 143 5.82 -9.95 -17.67
CA TRP A 143 7.22 -9.96 -18.04
C TRP A 143 8.12 -10.08 -16.80
N PHE A 144 7.84 -9.31 -15.74
CA PHE A 144 8.62 -9.36 -14.50
C PHE A 144 8.64 -10.76 -13.89
N LEU A 145 7.47 -11.38 -13.76
CA LEU A 145 7.32 -12.70 -13.15
C LEU A 145 8.04 -13.79 -13.95
N GLU A 146 7.93 -13.75 -15.27
CA GLU A 146 8.46 -14.80 -16.15
C GLU A 146 9.98 -14.69 -16.36
N ASN A 147 10.57 -13.48 -16.27
CA ASN A 147 11.94 -13.24 -16.74
C ASN A 147 12.95 -12.88 -15.66
N THR A 148 12.51 -12.46 -14.46
CA THR A 148 13.43 -11.90 -13.46
C THR A 148 13.73 -12.80 -12.27
N GLN A 149 12.97 -13.89 -12.10
CA GLN A 149 13.12 -14.76 -10.93
C GLN A 149 14.47 -15.46 -10.87
N SER A 150 15.06 -15.49 -9.68
CA SER A 150 16.29 -16.24 -9.44
C SER A 150 16.11 -17.72 -9.81
N PRO A 151 16.98 -18.31 -10.65
CA PRO A 151 16.92 -19.74 -11.00
C PRO A 151 17.07 -20.63 -9.77
N ASN A 152 17.82 -20.18 -8.76
CA ASN A 152 18.23 -20.99 -7.61
C ASN A 152 17.27 -20.91 -6.41
N THR A 153 16.58 -19.78 -6.24
CA THR A 153 15.72 -19.55 -5.06
C THR A 153 14.26 -19.36 -5.42
N GLY A 154 13.94 -19.05 -6.68
CA GLY A 154 12.58 -18.68 -7.11
C GLY A 154 12.15 -17.29 -6.63
N LEU A 155 12.99 -16.55 -5.90
CA LEU A 155 12.68 -15.21 -5.43
C LEU A 155 12.69 -14.20 -6.59
N LEU A 156 11.97 -13.10 -6.41
CA LEU A 156 11.88 -11.98 -7.35
C LEU A 156 12.80 -10.82 -6.92
N PRO A 157 13.43 -10.09 -7.85
CA PRO A 157 14.30 -8.96 -7.54
C PRO A 157 13.48 -7.68 -7.29
N TRP A 158 12.71 -7.70 -6.22
CA TRP A 158 11.83 -6.61 -5.79
C TRP A 158 11.96 -6.35 -4.29
N GLY A 159 11.17 -5.40 -3.79
CA GLY A 159 10.96 -5.18 -2.37
C GLY A 159 11.90 -4.14 -1.81
N GLU A 160 12.41 -4.34 -0.60
CA GLU A 160 13.10 -3.26 0.12
C GLU A 160 14.48 -2.95 -0.47
N HIS A 161 15.20 -3.98 -0.94
CA HIS A 161 16.64 -3.87 -1.23
C HIS A 161 17.02 -4.25 -2.67
N LEU A 162 16.05 -4.67 -3.48
CA LEU A 162 16.27 -5.15 -4.85
C LEU A 162 15.35 -4.43 -5.83
N CYS A 163 15.86 -4.26 -7.04
CA CYS A 163 15.09 -3.83 -8.20
C CYS A 163 15.65 -4.45 -9.48
N TRP A 164 14.92 -4.31 -10.58
CA TRP A 164 15.41 -4.62 -11.93
C TRP A 164 16.00 -3.37 -12.58
N ASN A 165 17.29 -3.36 -12.89
CA ASN A 165 17.94 -2.27 -13.58
C ASN A 165 17.61 -2.33 -15.07
N VAL A 166 16.73 -1.42 -15.52
CA VAL A 166 16.17 -1.42 -16.88
C VAL A 166 17.17 -1.01 -17.97
N MET A 167 18.32 -0.45 -17.59
CA MET A 167 19.37 -0.07 -18.56
C MET A 167 20.28 -1.25 -18.89
N THR A 168 20.45 -2.16 -17.94
CA THR A 168 21.39 -3.29 -18.05
C THR A 168 20.71 -4.65 -18.14
N ASP A 169 19.40 -4.69 -17.92
CA ASP A 169 18.57 -5.90 -17.82
C ASP A 169 19.13 -6.92 -16.82
N LYS A 170 19.42 -6.41 -15.61
CA LYS A 170 19.97 -7.19 -14.50
C LYS A 170 19.35 -6.79 -13.18
N VAL A 171 19.45 -7.67 -12.20
CA VAL A 171 19.13 -7.38 -10.80
C VAL A 171 20.12 -6.34 -10.27
N ALA A 172 19.61 -5.26 -9.69
CA ALA A 172 20.37 -4.28 -8.91
C ALA A 172 20.05 -4.43 -7.43
N SER A 173 21.05 -4.21 -6.59
CA SER A 173 20.99 -4.42 -5.14
C SER A 173 21.53 -3.23 -4.38
N GLY A 174 20.81 -2.85 -3.33
CA GLY A 174 21.26 -1.87 -2.35
C GLY A 174 22.42 -2.31 -1.47
N HIS A 175 22.67 -3.62 -1.42
CA HIS A 175 23.69 -4.27 -0.59
C HIS A 175 24.72 -4.99 -1.45
N GLN A 176 25.89 -5.23 -0.86
CA GLN A 176 26.97 -5.99 -1.52
C GLN A 176 26.51 -7.38 -1.97
N GLU A 177 25.73 -8.07 -1.12
CA GLU A 177 25.04 -9.30 -1.47
C GLU A 177 23.57 -8.99 -1.77
N PRO A 178 22.96 -9.57 -2.83
CA PRO A 178 21.58 -9.29 -3.17
C PRO A 178 20.64 -9.93 -2.15
N VAL A 179 19.93 -9.08 -1.41
CA VAL A 179 19.04 -9.48 -0.30
C VAL A 179 17.59 -9.25 -0.70
N HIS A 180 16.80 -10.31 -0.75
CA HIS A 180 15.36 -10.23 -0.87
C HIS A 180 14.72 -9.90 0.50
N GLU A 181 13.83 -8.92 0.50
CA GLU A 181 12.95 -8.59 1.62
C GLU A 181 11.65 -7.99 1.07
N PHE A 182 10.50 -8.44 1.57
CA PHE A 182 9.23 -7.76 1.29
C PHE A 182 9.22 -6.36 1.92
N SER A 183 9.02 -5.32 1.11
CA SER A 183 8.81 -3.96 1.62
C SER A 183 7.38 -3.73 2.14
N ARG A 184 6.40 -4.42 1.54
CA ARG A 184 4.95 -4.33 1.86
C ARG A 184 4.17 -5.57 1.41
N PRO A 185 2.95 -5.84 1.92
CA PRO A 185 2.11 -6.93 1.41
C PRO A 185 1.87 -6.81 -0.10
N TRP A 186 1.84 -7.95 -0.80
CA TRP A 186 1.49 -8.01 -2.22
C TRP A 186 0.03 -8.46 -2.39
N LEU A 187 -0.85 -7.55 -2.82
CA LEU A 187 -2.29 -7.76 -3.00
C LEU A 187 -2.67 -8.16 -4.43
N LEU A 188 -1.72 -8.20 -5.36
CA LEU A 188 -1.97 -8.52 -6.77
C LEU A 188 -1.72 -10.00 -7.12
N TRP A 189 -1.61 -10.90 -6.13
CA TRP A 189 -1.37 -12.32 -6.38
C TRP A 189 -2.41 -12.96 -7.30
N GLU A 190 -3.69 -12.62 -7.16
CA GLU A 190 -4.74 -13.10 -8.08
C GLU A 190 -4.44 -12.75 -9.54
N LYS A 191 -3.98 -11.52 -9.82
CA LYS A 191 -3.53 -11.12 -11.15
C LYS A 191 -2.23 -11.82 -11.57
N CYS A 192 -1.29 -11.99 -10.66
CA CYS A 192 -0.06 -12.73 -10.97
C CYS A 192 -0.35 -14.19 -11.38
N PHE A 193 -1.27 -14.89 -10.69
CA PHE A 193 -1.67 -16.25 -11.04
C PHE A 193 -2.49 -16.33 -12.33
N GLU A 194 -3.31 -15.31 -12.65
CA GLU A 194 -3.98 -15.21 -13.95
C GLU A 194 -2.98 -15.06 -15.10
N LEU A 195 -1.95 -14.23 -14.92
CA LEU A 195 -1.00 -13.85 -15.97
C LEU A 195 0.15 -14.85 -16.16
N ALA A 196 0.69 -15.38 -15.06
CA ALA A 196 1.88 -16.22 -15.02
C ALA A 196 1.78 -17.25 -13.86
N PRO A 197 0.91 -18.27 -13.97
CA PRO A 197 0.63 -19.20 -12.88
C PRO A 197 1.86 -19.98 -12.40
N GLU A 198 2.68 -20.47 -13.33
CA GLU A 198 3.88 -21.25 -12.99
C GLU A 198 4.93 -20.40 -12.28
N ALA A 199 5.18 -19.19 -12.78
CA ALA A 199 6.09 -18.24 -12.14
C ALA A 199 5.59 -17.85 -10.74
N SER A 200 4.29 -17.59 -10.59
CA SER A 200 3.69 -17.23 -9.30
C SER A 200 3.79 -18.37 -8.28
N LYS A 201 3.49 -19.62 -8.70
CA LYS A 201 3.67 -20.81 -7.87
C LYS A 201 5.14 -20.99 -7.46
N ARG A 202 6.06 -20.82 -8.42
CA ARG A 202 7.50 -20.93 -8.19
C ARG A 202 8.01 -19.92 -7.17
N PHE A 203 7.54 -18.67 -7.21
CA PHE A 203 7.86 -17.69 -6.18
C PHE A 203 7.33 -18.10 -4.80
N ALA A 204 6.07 -18.54 -4.70
CA ALA A 204 5.49 -18.97 -3.42
C ALA A 204 6.26 -20.15 -2.79
N LEU A 205 6.69 -21.12 -3.61
CA LEU A 205 7.56 -22.21 -3.18
C LEU A 205 8.96 -21.71 -2.80
N GLY A 206 9.52 -20.79 -3.58
CA GLY A 206 10.81 -20.14 -3.29
C GLY A 206 10.81 -19.44 -1.95
N LEU A 207 9.74 -18.73 -1.62
CA LEU A 207 9.55 -18.10 -0.33
C LEU A 207 9.55 -19.12 0.81
N TRP A 208 8.87 -20.26 0.65
CA TRP A 208 8.92 -21.34 1.65
C TRP A 208 10.34 -21.92 1.78
N ASN A 209 11.00 -22.21 0.66
CA ASN A 209 12.27 -22.95 0.63
C ASN A 209 13.50 -22.11 0.96
N SER A 210 13.48 -20.81 0.66
CA SER A 210 14.66 -19.93 0.73
C SER A 210 14.53 -18.79 1.74
N GLN A 211 13.34 -18.54 2.30
CA GLN A 211 13.15 -17.58 3.39
C GLN A 211 13.10 -18.25 4.77
N ILE A 212 12.48 -19.43 4.86
CA ILE A 212 12.26 -20.13 6.13
C ILE A 212 13.45 -21.02 6.43
N ALA A 213 14.15 -20.73 7.52
CA ALA A 213 15.36 -21.44 7.93
C ALA A 213 15.08 -22.77 8.60
N ASP A 214 13.94 -22.89 9.28
CA ASP A 214 13.49 -24.13 9.90
C ASP A 214 12.01 -24.37 9.61
N HIS A 215 11.73 -25.32 8.72
CA HIS A 215 10.38 -25.70 8.31
C HIS A 215 9.56 -26.41 9.39
N LYS A 216 10.15 -26.82 10.52
CA LYS A 216 9.42 -27.38 11.66
C LYS A 216 8.96 -26.30 12.63
N THR A 217 9.77 -25.27 12.83
CA THR A 217 9.50 -24.20 13.81
C THR A 217 9.04 -22.89 13.18
N GLY A 218 9.11 -22.78 11.86
CA GLY A 218 8.84 -21.55 11.10
C GLY A 218 9.86 -20.46 11.35
N ALA A 219 11.05 -20.76 11.90
CA ALA A 219 12.06 -19.74 12.16
C ALA A 219 12.58 -19.15 10.85
N PHE A 220 12.66 -17.81 10.78
CA PHE A 220 13.09 -17.12 9.57
C PHE A 220 13.78 -15.80 9.88
N ASN A 221 14.29 -15.16 8.84
CA ASN A 221 14.78 -13.80 8.81
C ASN A 221 14.04 -13.07 7.70
N ARG A 222 13.66 -11.80 7.89
CA ARG A 222 13.06 -10.98 6.84
C ARG A 222 13.93 -10.84 5.59
N HIS A 223 15.25 -11.04 5.74
CA HIS A 223 16.22 -11.08 4.65
C HIS A 223 16.46 -12.52 4.19
N ALA A 224 16.48 -12.73 2.87
CA ALA A 224 16.99 -13.95 2.23
C ALA A 224 17.99 -13.58 1.12
N ASN A 225 19.01 -14.40 0.90
CA ASN A 225 19.90 -14.19 -0.24
C ASN A 225 19.17 -14.55 -1.54
N PHE A 226 19.16 -13.64 -2.51
CA PHE A 226 18.43 -13.82 -3.77
C PHE A 226 19.05 -14.91 -4.66
N ASN A 227 20.38 -15.00 -4.71
CA ASN A 227 21.10 -15.92 -5.61
C ASN A 227 21.29 -17.32 -5.04
N LYS A 228 21.26 -17.48 -3.71
CA LYS A 228 21.59 -18.75 -3.04
C LYS A 228 20.61 -19.04 -1.90
N SER A 229 20.03 -20.23 -1.93
CA SER A 229 19.23 -20.72 -0.80
C SER A 229 20.13 -20.99 0.40
N SER A 230 20.12 -20.06 1.36
CA SER A 230 20.86 -20.14 2.63
C SER A 230 20.10 -19.40 3.74
N PRO A 231 18.84 -19.79 4.01
CA PRO A 231 18.01 -19.07 4.96
C PRO A 231 18.62 -19.10 6.37
N VAL A 232 18.50 -17.98 7.06
CA VAL A 232 18.91 -17.81 8.45
C VAL A 232 17.72 -17.37 9.30
N ALA A 233 17.82 -17.49 10.63
CA ALA A 233 16.77 -17.08 11.57
C ALA A 233 17.14 -15.79 12.32
N GLY A 234 16.19 -15.26 13.11
CA GLY A 234 16.46 -14.25 14.15
C GLY A 234 15.93 -12.83 13.86
N MET A 235 15.32 -12.61 12.70
CA MET A 235 14.67 -11.34 12.32
C MET A 235 13.28 -11.62 11.75
N ASP A 236 12.51 -12.42 12.49
CA ASP A 236 11.16 -12.88 12.17
C ASP A 236 10.10 -11.91 12.68
N PHE A 237 10.04 -10.73 12.07
CA PHE A 237 9.05 -9.71 12.38
C PHE A 237 7.64 -10.17 11.98
N ALA A 238 6.66 -9.86 12.83
CA ALA A 238 5.27 -10.27 12.63
C ALA A 238 4.70 -9.82 11.28
N ARG A 239 4.99 -8.59 10.82
CA ARG A 239 4.49 -8.10 9.52
C ARG A 239 4.91 -8.97 8.35
N HIS A 240 6.19 -9.35 8.28
CA HIS A 240 6.72 -10.22 7.22
C HIS A 240 6.06 -11.59 7.24
N ALA A 241 5.82 -12.15 8.43
CA ALA A 241 5.11 -13.41 8.54
C ALA A 241 3.68 -13.33 7.99
N GLY A 242 3.00 -12.20 8.19
CA GLY A 242 1.70 -11.93 7.58
C GLY A 242 1.77 -11.96 6.07
N PHE A 243 2.76 -11.27 5.48
CA PHE A 243 2.92 -11.22 4.02
C PHE A 243 3.15 -12.62 3.43
N TYR A 244 3.90 -13.47 4.14
CA TYR A 244 4.19 -14.83 3.69
C TYR A 244 2.95 -15.72 3.79
N ILE A 245 2.23 -15.65 4.92
CA ILE A 245 0.94 -16.34 5.11
C ILE A 245 -0.05 -15.95 4.00
N ARG A 246 -0.17 -14.65 3.69
CA ARG A 246 -1.06 -14.19 2.64
C ARG A 246 -0.64 -14.70 1.26
N THR A 247 0.66 -14.69 0.96
CA THR A 247 1.21 -15.21 -0.30
C THR A 247 0.90 -16.70 -0.48
N TRP A 248 1.15 -17.52 0.55
CA TRP A 248 0.86 -18.95 0.50
C TRP A 248 -0.64 -19.25 0.44
N ALA A 249 -1.48 -18.44 1.09
CA ALA A 249 -2.92 -18.62 1.04
C ALA A 249 -3.49 -18.38 -0.36
N GLU A 250 -3.03 -17.34 -1.05
CA GLU A 250 -3.39 -17.12 -2.46
C GLU A 250 -2.82 -18.26 -3.33
N ALA A 251 -1.55 -18.66 -3.13
CA ALA A 251 -0.96 -19.75 -3.89
C ALA A 251 -1.72 -21.08 -3.74
N TYR A 252 -2.17 -21.41 -2.52
CA TYR A 252 -3.05 -22.56 -2.29
C TYR A 252 -4.37 -22.43 -3.05
N ALA A 253 -5.04 -21.28 -2.97
CA ALA A 253 -6.34 -21.08 -3.62
C ALA A 253 -6.29 -21.27 -5.14
N TYR A 254 -5.16 -20.97 -5.78
CA TYR A 254 -4.97 -21.15 -7.23
C TYR A 254 -4.46 -22.54 -7.63
N THR A 255 -3.69 -23.22 -6.77
CA THR A 255 -2.95 -24.42 -7.17
C THR A 255 -3.43 -25.70 -6.50
N GLY A 256 -4.15 -25.60 -5.37
CA GLY A 256 -4.48 -26.73 -4.52
C GLY A 256 -3.28 -27.40 -3.84
N ASP A 257 -2.08 -26.83 -3.93
CA ASP A 257 -0.85 -27.44 -3.40
C ASP A 257 -0.79 -27.35 -1.88
N GLU A 258 -0.89 -28.50 -1.20
CA GLU A 258 -0.95 -28.59 0.25
C GLU A 258 0.35 -28.14 0.95
N THR A 259 1.47 -28.03 0.24
CA THR A 259 2.72 -27.45 0.78
C THR A 259 2.48 -26.06 1.37
N PHE A 260 1.60 -25.28 0.73
CA PHE A 260 1.26 -23.93 1.20
C PHE A 260 0.41 -23.94 2.46
N LEU A 261 -0.47 -24.94 2.64
CA LEU A 261 -1.20 -25.09 3.90
C LEU A 261 -0.27 -25.45 5.05
N GLU A 262 0.72 -26.32 4.80
CA GLU A 262 1.73 -26.64 5.82
C GLU A 262 2.57 -25.41 6.18
N ALA A 263 3.02 -24.64 5.17
CA ALA A 263 3.78 -23.41 5.39
C ALA A 263 3.01 -22.41 6.28
N ILE A 264 1.73 -22.17 6.00
CA ILE A 264 0.87 -21.31 6.81
C ILE A 264 0.69 -21.88 8.22
N LYS A 265 0.41 -23.18 8.35
CA LYS A 265 0.21 -23.85 9.64
C LYS A 265 1.45 -23.74 10.53
N VAL A 266 2.64 -23.96 9.97
CA VAL A 266 3.92 -23.87 10.68
C VAL A 266 4.17 -22.43 11.13
N LEU A 267 4.03 -21.46 10.23
CA LEU A 267 4.34 -20.07 10.53
C LEU A 267 3.32 -19.47 11.52
N LEU A 268 2.02 -19.74 11.35
CA LEU A 268 1.00 -19.35 12.33
C LEU A 268 1.28 -19.97 13.70
N GLY A 269 1.59 -21.26 13.74
CA GLY A 269 1.92 -21.97 14.98
C GLY A 269 3.13 -21.39 15.71
N ARG A 270 4.09 -20.80 15.00
CA ARG A 270 5.19 -20.05 15.60
C ARG A 270 4.69 -18.83 16.37
N TYR A 271 3.85 -18.00 15.76
CA TYR A 271 3.36 -16.77 16.38
C TYR A 271 2.34 -17.03 17.49
N GLU A 272 1.55 -18.09 17.39
CA GLU A 272 0.73 -18.57 18.52
C GLU A 272 1.60 -18.86 19.76
N LYS A 273 2.74 -19.53 19.58
CA LYS A 273 3.69 -19.86 20.68
C LYS A 273 4.47 -18.65 21.20
N LYS A 274 4.69 -17.63 20.37
CA LYS A 274 5.41 -16.40 20.75
C LYS A 274 4.60 -15.47 21.64
N ARG A 275 3.28 -15.68 21.76
CA ARG A 275 2.44 -14.86 22.63
C ARG A 275 2.89 -15.01 24.08
N HIS A 276 3.18 -13.89 24.73
CA HIS A 276 3.45 -13.90 26.14
C HIS A 276 2.16 -14.26 26.91
N PRO A 277 2.19 -15.24 27.84
CA PRO A 277 0.97 -15.82 28.42
C PRO A 277 0.14 -14.82 29.25
N LYS A 278 0.76 -13.76 29.79
CA LYS A 278 0.06 -12.76 30.61
C LYS A 278 -0.52 -11.62 29.77
N THR A 279 0.25 -11.10 28.82
CA THR A 279 -0.07 -9.87 28.07
C THR A 279 -0.65 -10.16 26.70
N GLY A 280 -0.46 -11.39 26.17
CA GLY A 280 -0.83 -11.77 24.82
C GLY A 280 0.06 -11.18 23.72
N LEU A 281 0.96 -10.24 24.07
CA LEU A 281 1.87 -9.55 23.16
C LEU A 281 2.85 -10.52 22.51
N ILE A 282 3.27 -10.17 21.29
CA ILE A 282 4.25 -10.91 20.49
C ILE A 282 5.56 -10.14 20.50
N GLU A 283 6.66 -10.83 20.78
CA GLU A 283 8.01 -10.26 20.69
C GLU A 283 8.27 -9.61 19.32
N PHE A 284 8.95 -8.46 19.32
CA PHE A 284 9.28 -7.68 18.13
C PHE A 284 10.02 -8.52 17.08
N LYS A 285 11.00 -9.29 17.55
CA LYS A 285 11.70 -10.37 16.85
C LYS A 285 12.12 -11.42 17.87
N SER A 286 12.55 -12.60 17.41
CA SER A 286 13.06 -13.67 18.29
C SER A 286 14.05 -13.15 19.35
N GLY A 287 13.70 -13.38 20.62
CA GLY A 287 14.51 -13.04 21.79
C GLY A 287 14.41 -11.57 22.22
N SER A 288 13.51 -10.78 21.65
CA SER A 288 13.33 -9.39 22.06
C SER A 288 12.51 -9.29 23.35
N PRO A 289 12.91 -8.46 24.33
CA PRO A 289 12.09 -8.18 25.50
C PRO A 289 10.93 -7.21 25.19
N MET A 290 10.86 -6.71 23.95
CA MET A 290 9.87 -5.73 23.51
C MET A 290 8.91 -6.35 22.50
N ALA A 291 7.70 -5.82 22.44
CA ALA A 291 6.72 -6.02 21.38
C ALA A 291 6.59 -4.75 20.54
N HIS A 292 6.09 -4.90 19.30
CA HIS A 292 5.80 -3.76 18.42
C HIS A 292 4.39 -3.87 17.85
N SER A 293 3.48 -3.02 18.33
CA SER A 293 2.03 -3.13 18.11
C SER A 293 1.63 -3.11 16.63
N ALA A 294 2.18 -2.19 15.85
CA ALA A 294 1.85 -2.07 14.43
C ALA A 294 2.25 -3.31 13.61
N LEU A 295 3.31 -4.03 14.00
CA LEU A 295 3.74 -5.22 13.26
C LEU A 295 2.81 -6.41 13.52
N SER A 296 2.33 -6.57 14.76
CA SER A 296 1.37 -7.63 15.07
C SER A 296 -0.02 -7.31 14.51
N LEU A 297 -0.41 -6.03 14.47
CA LEU A 297 -1.62 -5.58 13.75
C LEU A 297 -1.54 -5.89 12.25
N SER A 298 -0.38 -5.64 11.61
CA SER A 298 -0.18 -6.01 10.21
C SER A 298 -0.32 -7.53 9.99
N LEU A 299 0.27 -8.35 10.86
CA LEU A 299 0.08 -9.80 10.83
C LEU A 299 -1.41 -10.19 10.91
N ALA A 300 -2.18 -9.55 11.79
CA ALA A 300 -3.61 -9.83 11.96
C ALA A 300 -4.41 -9.57 10.66
N ILE A 301 -4.13 -8.47 9.98
CA ILE A 301 -4.80 -8.13 8.70
C ILE A 301 -4.52 -9.22 7.65
N ASP A 302 -3.28 -9.69 7.56
CA ASP A 302 -2.92 -10.72 6.58
C ASP A 302 -3.44 -12.11 6.94
N CYS A 303 -3.52 -12.44 8.24
CA CYS A 303 -4.18 -13.66 8.72
C CYS A 303 -5.67 -13.70 8.35
N ASP A 304 -6.42 -12.62 8.62
CA ASP A 304 -7.84 -12.51 8.24
C ASP A 304 -8.02 -12.59 6.71
N GLY A 305 -7.12 -11.94 5.97
CA GLY A 305 -7.04 -12.06 4.53
C GLY A 305 -6.84 -13.49 4.02
N ALA A 306 -5.89 -14.21 4.61
CA ALA A 306 -5.57 -15.59 4.31
C ALA A 306 -6.70 -16.57 4.69
N ALA A 307 -7.41 -16.31 5.79
CA ALA A 307 -8.49 -17.18 6.28
C ALA A 307 -9.57 -17.42 5.22
N ARG A 308 -9.83 -16.45 4.34
CA ARG A 308 -10.82 -16.52 3.26
C ARG A 308 -10.43 -17.47 2.13
N LYS A 309 -9.15 -17.86 2.06
CA LYS A 309 -8.55 -18.61 0.96
C LYS A 309 -8.14 -20.04 1.34
N VAL A 310 -8.26 -20.41 2.61
CA VAL A 310 -7.85 -21.73 3.12
C VAL A 310 -9.03 -22.52 3.73
N PRO A 311 -8.94 -23.86 3.82
CA PRO A 311 -9.98 -24.70 4.41
C PRO A 311 -9.88 -24.75 5.94
N GLU A 312 -10.87 -25.39 6.56
CA GLU A 312 -10.79 -25.77 7.98
C GLU A 312 -9.75 -26.87 8.21
N PRO A 313 -9.14 -26.96 9.42
CA PRO A 313 -9.33 -26.09 10.59
C PRO A 313 -8.49 -24.79 10.55
N LEU A 314 -7.72 -24.57 9.47
CA LEU A 314 -6.75 -23.48 9.39
C LEU A 314 -7.42 -22.11 9.29
N ARG A 315 -8.54 -22.03 8.57
CA ARG A 315 -9.40 -20.84 8.51
C ARG A 315 -9.78 -20.36 9.91
N THR A 316 -10.37 -21.22 10.73
CA THR A 316 -10.76 -20.85 12.11
C THR A 316 -9.56 -20.39 12.93
N ARG A 317 -8.40 -21.06 12.82
CA ARG A 317 -7.20 -20.66 13.55
C ARG A 317 -6.70 -19.26 13.16
N LEU A 318 -6.66 -18.94 11.87
CA LEU A 318 -6.26 -17.63 11.37
C LEU A 318 -7.23 -16.52 11.84
N THR A 319 -8.54 -16.77 11.76
CA THR A 319 -9.56 -15.83 12.23
C THR A 319 -9.45 -15.58 13.73
N ASN A 320 -9.28 -16.64 14.53
CA ASN A 320 -9.12 -16.52 15.98
C ASN A 320 -7.82 -15.78 16.36
N PHE A 321 -6.74 -16.03 15.62
CA PHE A 321 -5.49 -15.31 15.81
C PHE A 321 -5.68 -13.80 15.57
N ALA A 322 -6.33 -13.42 14.47
CA ALA A 322 -6.58 -12.03 14.14
C ALA A 322 -7.53 -11.36 15.16
N ALA A 323 -8.60 -12.03 15.57
CA ALA A 323 -9.51 -11.53 16.60
C ALA A 323 -8.81 -11.27 17.93
N ARG A 324 -7.86 -12.14 18.32
CA ARG A 324 -7.07 -11.94 19.53
C ARG A 324 -6.14 -10.73 19.44
N GLU A 325 -5.52 -10.49 18.29
CA GLU A 325 -4.77 -9.24 18.06
C GLU A 325 -5.67 -8.01 18.14
N ASP A 326 -6.91 -8.10 17.65
CA ASP A 326 -7.85 -6.97 17.71
C ASP A 326 -8.17 -6.56 19.16
N GLU A 327 -8.43 -7.54 20.03
CA GLU A 327 -8.64 -7.31 21.46
C GLU A 327 -7.41 -6.65 22.11
N ILE A 328 -6.22 -7.19 21.82
CA ILE A 328 -4.98 -6.70 22.41
C ILE A 328 -4.71 -5.27 21.94
N PHE A 329 -4.72 -5.04 20.62
CA PHE A 329 -4.40 -3.74 20.03
C PHE A 329 -5.34 -2.65 20.54
N CYS A 330 -6.65 -2.89 20.54
CA CYS A 330 -7.64 -1.92 21.03
C CYS A 330 -7.50 -1.63 22.54
N SER A 331 -6.85 -2.50 23.31
CA SER A 331 -6.62 -2.30 24.76
C SER A 331 -5.30 -1.58 25.09
N LEU A 332 -4.45 -1.32 24.10
CA LEU A 332 -3.16 -0.70 24.32
C LEU A 332 -3.30 0.77 24.75
N PRO A 333 -2.31 1.32 25.48
CA PRO A 333 -2.33 2.70 25.95
C PRO A 333 -1.97 3.68 24.82
N HIS A 334 -2.78 3.71 23.76
CA HIS A 334 -2.69 4.72 22.71
C HIS A 334 -3.05 6.10 23.28
N ASP A 335 -2.39 7.14 22.77
CA ASP A 335 -2.58 8.51 23.26
C ASP A 335 -2.77 9.45 22.06
N LEU A 336 -3.99 9.39 21.50
CA LEU A 336 -4.40 10.15 20.32
C LEU A 336 -5.00 11.51 20.69
N GLU A 337 -5.57 11.63 21.89
CA GLU A 337 -6.18 12.87 22.40
C GLU A 337 -5.12 13.95 22.64
N ASP A 338 -4.02 13.62 23.32
CA ASP A 338 -2.87 14.53 23.48
C ASP A 338 -1.92 14.50 22.27
N LYS A 339 -2.34 13.88 21.17
CA LYS A 339 -1.61 13.78 19.89
C LYS A 339 -0.22 13.14 19.99
N LYS A 340 0.04 12.30 21.01
CA LYS A 340 1.29 11.52 21.06
C LYS A 340 1.33 10.44 19.98
N GLY A 341 0.20 9.81 19.70
CA GLY A 341 0.04 8.79 18.65
C GLY A 341 -0.37 7.41 19.18
N PHE A 342 -0.25 6.39 18.33
CA PHE A 342 -0.41 5.00 18.73
C PHE A 342 0.85 4.55 19.48
N ALA A 343 0.68 3.93 20.65
CA ALA A 343 1.77 3.22 21.33
C ALA A 343 2.40 2.15 20.42
N MET A 344 3.70 2.26 20.16
CA MET A 344 4.42 1.41 19.20
C MET A 344 5.20 0.31 19.92
N GLY A 345 6.13 0.71 20.80
CA GLY A 345 6.96 -0.18 21.61
C GLY A 345 6.34 -0.46 22.98
N LEU A 346 6.30 -1.74 23.33
CA LEU A 346 5.69 -2.23 24.57
C LEU A 346 6.62 -3.24 25.23
N ASP A 347 6.82 -3.13 26.53
CA ASP A 347 7.49 -4.16 27.31
C ASP A 347 6.66 -5.45 27.26
N LEU A 348 7.27 -6.57 26.85
CA LEU A 348 6.56 -7.80 26.55
C LEU A 348 5.85 -8.39 27.79
N VAL A 349 6.45 -8.23 28.97
CA VAL A 349 6.01 -8.88 30.22
C VAL A 349 4.97 -8.04 30.97
N THR A 350 5.17 -6.72 30.99
CA THR A 350 4.36 -5.77 31.73
C THR A 350 3.27 -5.12 30.87
N GLY A 351 3.45 -5.09 29.54
CA GLY A 351 2.55 -4.41 28.60
C GLY A 351 2.65 -2.88 28.65
N LYS A 352 3.61 -2.32 29.40
CA LYS A 352 3.79 -0.87 29.49
C LYS A 352 4.46 -0.34 28.22
N SER A 353 4.01 0.82 27.74
CA SER A 353 4.70 1.53 26.66
C SER A 353 6.11 1.92 27.10
N ASP A 354 7.08 1.83 26.17
CA ASP A 354 8.44 2.35 26.36
C ASP A 354 8.56 3.85 26.07
N GLY A 355 7.43 4.52 25.80
CA GLY A 355 7.38 5.93 25.41
C GLY A 355 7.49 6.16 23.90
N SER A 356 7.60 5.12 23.08
CA SER A 356 7.56 5.25 21.62
C SER A 356 6.12 5.28 21.09
N TYR A 357 5.81 6.35 20.36
CA TYR A 357 4.51 6.58 19.72
C TYR A 357 4.68 6.93 18.24
N SER A 358 3.63 6.73 17.45
CA SER A 358 3.60 7.13 16.04
C SER A 358 3.62 8.66 15.89
N SER A 359 4.35 9.17 14.90
CA SER A 359 4.39 10.61 14.59
C SER A 359 3.23 11.01 13.67
N LEU A 360 2.83 12.29 13.61
CA LEU A 360 1.80 12.69 12.63
C LEU A 360 2.34 12.71 11.19
N TRP A 361 3.53 13.27 10.97
CA TRP A 361 4.03 13.55 9.61
C TRP A 361 5.45 13.03 9.33
N ASP A 362 6.15 12.53 10.35
CA ASP A 362 7.55 12.07 10.21
C ASP A 362 7.60 10.60 9.80
N ALA A 363 7.60 10.36 8.49
CA ALA A 363 7.83 9.04 7.91
C ALA A 363 9.33 8.75 7.78
N ARG A 364 9.70 7.50 8.05
CA ARG A 364 11.07 7.00 8.00
C ARG A 364 11.08 5.49 7.87
N TYR A 365 12.18 4.94 7.39
CA TYR A 365 12.37 3.49 7.36
C TYR A 365 12.04 2.85 8.72
N GLY A 366 11.16 1.84 8.72
CA GLY A 366 10.74 1.10 9.91
C GLY A 366 9.86 1.88 10.90
N GLY A 367 9.51 3.13 10.60
CA GLY A 367 8.60 3.96 11.39
C GLY A 367 7.21 4.04 10.76
N PHE A 368 6.20 4.34 11.58
CA PHE A 368 4.83 4.55 11.11
C PHE A 368 4.32 5.90 11.59
N THR A 369 3.60 6.60 10.71
CA THR A 369 2.80 7.75 11.11
C THR A 369 1.50 7.30 11.76
N THR A 370 0.86 8.19 12.52
CA THR A 370 -0.45 7.97 13.11
C THR A 370 -1.48 7.64 12.04
N ALA A 371 -1.46 8.32 10.90
CA ALA A 371 -2.32 7.99 9.76
C ALA A 371 -2.04 6.59 9.20
N ALA A 372 -0.77 6.18 9.04
CA ALA A 372 -0.43 4.84 8.56
C ALA A 372 -1.00 3.74 9.48
N VAL A 373 -0.86 3.90 10.80
CA VAL A 373 -1.43 2.95 11.78
C VAL A 373 -2.96 3.01 11.80
N ALA A 374 -3.56 4.20 11.69
CA ALA A 374 -5.01 4.33 11.65
C ALA A 374 -5.62 3.68 10.40
N ILE A 375 -4.94 3.71 9.25
CA ILE A 375 -5.39 2.99 8.04
C ILE A 375 -5.37 1.47 8.24
N MET A 376 -4.45 0.92 9.04
CA MET A 376 -4.53 -0.47 9.48
C MET A 376 -5.78 -0.72 10.35
N CYS A 377 -6.11 0.21 11.25
CA CYS A 377 -7.35 0.15 12.04
C CYS A 377 -8.59 0.18 11.14
N VAL A 378 -8.61 1.01 10.08
CA VAL A 378 -9.67 1.02 9.06
C VAL A 378 -9.80 -0.36 8.43
N SER A 379 -8.68 -0.98 8.05
CA SER A 379 -8.69 -2.33 7.48
C SER A 379 -9.30 -3.36 8.43
N ARG A 380 -9.06 -3.27 9.74
CA ARG A 380 -9.68 -4.19 10.71
C ARG A 380 -11.16 -3.87 10.91
N TYR A 381 -11.50 -2.60 11.13
CA TYR A 381 -12.88 -2.16 11.34
C TYR A 381 -13.81 -2.57 10.20
N GLU A 382 -13.41 -2.38 8.94
CA GLU A 382 -14.24 -2.75 7.79
C GLU A 382 -14.50 -4.27 7.68
N ASN A 383 -13.63 -5.10 8.27
CA ASN A 383 -13.77 -6.56 8.23
C ASN A 383 -14.48 -7.13 9.48
N THR A 384 -14.37 -6.49 10.64
CA THR A 384 -14.88 -7.04 11.90
C THR A 384 -16.02 -6.23 12.52
N GLY A 385 -16.17 -4.96 12.18
CA GLY A 385 -17.09 -4.04 12.86
C GLY A 385 -16.70 -3.72 14.31
N THR A 386 -15.48 -4.05 14.74
CA THR A 386 -15.03 -3.82 16.13
C THR A 386 -15.04 -2.33 16.47
N VAL A 387 -15.90 -1.94 17.42
CA VAL A 387 -16.14 -0.54 17.78
C VAL A 387 -14.86 0.17 18.28
N GLY A 388 -13.97 -0.55 18.98
CA GLY A 388 -12.68 0.02 19.43
C GLY A 388 -11.86 0.61 18.28
N TYR A 389 -11.83 -0.03 17.10
CA TYR A 389 -11.15 0.54 15.94
C TYR A 389 -11.85 1.78 15.40
N ARG A 390 -13.19 1.84 15.39
CA ARG A 390 -13.93 3.03 14.98
C ARG A 390 -13.53 4.24 15.83
N ASP A 391 -13.40 4.03 17.13
CA ASP A 391 -13.05 5.08 18.08
C ASP A 391 -11.59 5.52 17.88
N LEU A 392 -10.66 4.57 17.68
CA LEU A 392 -9.26 4.86 17.32
C LEU A 392 -9.10 5.60 15.98
N ILE A 393 -9.85 5.21 14.95
CA ILE A 393 -9.88 5.89 13.65
C ILE A 393 -10.32 7.34 13.83
N THR A 394 -11.39 7.56 14.58
CA THR A 394 -11.95 8.90 14.81
C THR A 394 -10.99 9.78 15.61
N ALA A 395 -10.40 9.24 16.67
CA ALA A 395 -9.42 9.96 17.49
C ALA A 395 -8.14 10.29 16.70
N ALA A 396 -7.65 9.37 15.87
CA ALA A 396 -6.51 9.62 15.00
C ALA A 396 -6.82 10.72 13.98
N ALA A 397 -8.01 10.70 13.34
CA ALA A 397 -8.43 11.75 12.41
C ALA A 397 -8.53 13.12 13.11
N ASP A 398 -9.03 13.15 14.35
CA ASP A 398 -9.07 14.39 15.15
C ASP A 398 -7.67 14.98 15.38
N SER A 399 -6.62 14.15 15.50
CA SER A 399 -5.23 14.64 15.60
C SER A 399 -4.74 15.39 14.34
N TYR A 400 -5.35 15.17 13.17
CA TYR A 400 -4.98 15.77 11.88
C TYR A 400 -5.79 17.02 11.50
N MET A 401 -6.86 17.37 12.22
CA MET A 401 -7.76 18.50 11.90
C MET A 401 -7.03 19.81 11.60
N ASP A 402 -6.09 20.17 12.47
CA ASP A 402 -5.34 21.44 12.39
C ASP A 402 -3.83 21.20 12.24
N SER A 403 -3.42 20.00 11.83
CA SER A 403 -2.01 19.61 11.77
C SER A 403 -1.48 19.61 10.35
N LEU A 404 -0.30 20.17 10.11
CA LEU A 404 0.43 20.02 8.86
C LEU A 404 1.88 19.68 9.18
N PRO A 405 2.65 19.10 8.24
CA PRO A 405 4.09 18.98 8.42
C PRO A 405 4.71 20.36 8.63
N ASN A 406 5.65 20.46 9.57
CA ASN A 406 6.41 21.69 9.80
C ASN A 406 7.19 22.09 8.53
N ASP A 407 7.47 23.37 8.33
CA ASP A 407 8.21 23.86 7.15
C ASP A 407 9.60 23.21 7.00
N ASP A 408 10.23 22.85 8.12
CA ASP A 408 11.52 22.15 8.14
C ASP A 408 11.41 20.64 7.93
N SER A 409 10.21 20.07 7.86
CA SER A 409 10.03 18.63 7.64
C SER A 409 10.13 18.26 6.16
N ASP A 410 10.62 17.05 5.89
CA ASP A 410 10.72 16.50 4.54
C ASP A 410 9.67 15.40 4.34
N ALA A 411 8.40 15.76 4.51
CA ALA A 411 7.29 14.81 4.48
C ALA A 411 7.15 14.13 3.10
N TRP A 412 6.73 12.87 3.12
CA TRP A 412 6.54 12.05 1.93
C TRP A 412 5.10 12.13 1.41
N PRO A 413 4.86 11.97 0.10
CA PRO A 413 3.52 11.87 -0.48
C PRO A 413 2.62 10.85 0.24
N MET A 414 3.19 9.69 0.61
CA MET A 414 2.48 8.62 1.34
C MET A 414 1.77 9.13 2.59
N THR A 415 2.42 10.01 3.36
CA THR A 415 1.87 10.51 4.64
C THR A 415 0.60 11.33 4.44
N PHE A 416 0.56 12.14 3.37
CA PHE A 416 -0.66 12.84 2.96
C PHE A 416 -1.70 11.87 2.43
N GLY A 417 -1.30 10.87 1.64
CA GLY A 417 -2.21 9.83 1.14
C GLY A 417 -2.94 9.11 2.27
N HIS A 418 -2.22 8.69 3.31
CA HIS A 418 -2.83 8.06 4.49
C HIS A 418 -3.70 9.03 5.28
N ALA A 419 -3.27 10.27 5.50
CA ALA A 419 -4.08 11.26 6.21
C ALA A 419 -5.40 11.54 5.48
N ILE A 420 -5.36 11.74 4.15
CA ILE A 420 -6.57 11.94 3.33
C ILE A 420 -7.51 10.73 3.43
N SER A 421 -7.00 9.51 3.29
CA SER A 421 -7.82 8.30 3.40
C SER A 421 -8.36 8.09 4.82
N LEU A 422 -7.61 8.48 5.86
CA LEU A 422 -8.04 8.41 7.25
C LEU A 422 -9.22 9.35 7.50
N GLU A 423 -9.12 10.59 7.04
CA GLU A 423 -10.20 11.57 7.14
C GLU A 423 -11.47 11.10 6.41
N GLN A 424 -11.32 10.50 5.23
CA GLN A 424 -12.46 9.90 4.52
C GLN A 424 -13.06 8.72 5.28
N ALA A 425 -12.24 7.88 5.93
CA ALA A 425 -12.73 6.79 6.76
C ALA A 425 -13.48 7.30 8.01
N ALA A 426 -12.98 8.34 8.67
CA ALA A 426 -13.66 8.99 9.78
C ALA A 426 -14.99 9.63 9.35
N TYR A 427 -15.03 10.25 8.16
CA TYR A 427 -16.29 10.73 7.58
C TYR A 427 -17.29 9.60 7.37
N ARG A 428 -16.88 8.47 6.75
CA ARG A 428 -17.76 7.30 6.58
C ARG A 428 -18.26 6.72 7.89
N ALA A 429 -17.42 6.71 8.92
CA ALA A 429 -17.75 6.15 10.23
C ALA A 429 -18.69 7.03 11.07
N THR A 430 -18.66 8.35 10.88
CA THR A 430 -19.32 9.31 11.78
C THR A 430 -20.34 10.23 11.10
N ALA A 431 -20.33 10.31 9.77
CA ALA A 431 -21.06 11.29 8.96
C ALA A 431 -20.80 12.77 9.33
N ARG A 432 -19.71 13.06 10.07
CA ARG A 432 -19.35 14.44 10.45
C ARG A 432 -18.60 15.12 9.31
N GLU A 433 -19.22 16.15 8.72
CA GLU A 433 -18.66 16.86 7.55
C GLU A 433 -17.24 17.43 7.73
N LYS A 434 -16.83 17.73 8.98
CA LYS A 434 -15.48 18.26 9.26
C LYS A 434 -14.37 17.37 8.68
N TYR A 435 -14.55 16.05 8.74
CA TYR A 435 -13.56 15.09 8.23
C TYR A 435 -13.51 15.11 6.71
N PHE A 436 -14.65 15.18 6.02
CA PHE A 436 -14.67 15.32 4.57
C PHE A 436 -14.04 16.65 4.12
N LYS A 437 -14.38 17.77 4.78
CA LYS A 437 -13.79 19.08 4.52
C LYS A 437 -12.27 19.05 4.72
N ARG A 438 -11.80 18.36 5.76
CA ARG A 438 -10.37 18.21 6.02
C ARG A 438 -9.69 17.34 4.97
N ALA A 439 -10.26 16.20 4.59
CA ALA A 439 -9.76 15.36 3.50
C ALA A 439 -9.61 16.15 2.20
N PHE A 440 -10.65 16.95 1.86
CA PHE A 440 -10.64 17.81 0.67
C PHE A 440 -9.50 18.82 0.72
N ASN A 441 -9.37 19.55 1.83
CA ASN A 441 -8.32 20.54 2.03
C ASN A 441 -6.90 19.92 1.98
N LEU A 442 -6.68 18.77 2.63
CA LEU A 442 -5.41 18.05 2.54
C LEU A 442 -5.10 17.60 1.11
N GLY A 443 -6.13 17.21 0.34
CA GLY A 443 -5.99 16.88 -1.08
C GLY A 443 -5.50 18.06 -1.92
N GLU A 444 -6.07 19.26 -1.71
CA GLU A 444 -5.61 20.48 -2.40
C GLU A 444 -4.18 20.85 -2.02
N ILE A 445 -3.84 20.81 -0.73
CA ILE A 445 -2.49 21.07 -0.23
C ILE A 445 -1.49 20.07 -0.83
N ALA A 446 -1.86 18.79 -0.91
CA ALA A 446 -0.99 17.76 -1.48
C ALA A 446 -0.74 17.98 -2.98
N ILE A 447 -1.75 18.41 -3.74
CA ILE A 447 -1.57 18.79 -5.15
C ILE A 447 -0.58 19.94 -5.27
N GLU A 448 -0.79 21.01 -4.51
CA GLU A 448 0.08 22.19 -4.54
C GLU A 448 1.54 21.82 -4.20
N LYS A 449 1.74 21.09 -3.09
CA LYS A 449 3.07 20.80 -2.57
C LYS A 449 3.84 19.75 -3.38
N PHE A 450 3.17 18.68 -3.83
CA PHE A 450 3.85 17.57 -4.51
C PHE A 450 3.82 17.67 -6.02
N PHE A 451 2.73 18.11 -6.64
CA PHE A 451 2.61 18.14 -8.09
C PHE A 451 3.06 19.48 -8.67
N GLY A 452 2.56 20.60 -8.14
CA GLY A 452 2.75 21.90 -8.79
C GLY A 452 2.30 21.83 -10.26
N ASP A 453 3.18 22.20 -11.19
CA ASP A 453 2.92 22.13 -12.63
C ASP A 453 3.27 20.77 -13.28
N SER A 454 3.89 19.86 -12.55
CA SER A 454 4.30 18.54 -13.07
C SER A 454 3.19 17.50 -12.91
N PRO A 455 2.99 16.59 -13.88
CA PRO A 455 2.09 15.45 -13.72
C PRO A 455 2.64 14.39 -12.75
N LEU A 456 3.91 14.48 -12.36
CA LEU A 456 4.53 13.58 -11.39
C LEU A 456 4.74 14.28 -10.04
N PRO A 457 4.37 13.64 -8.92
CA PRO A 457 4.63 14.21 -7.61
C PRO A 457 6.14 14.17 -7.30
N ARG A 458 6.63 15.17 -6.54
CA ARG A 458 7.92 15.13 -5.86
C ARG A 458 7.97 13.91 -4.93
N ALA A 459 9.15 13.30 -4.78
CA ALA A 459 9.37 12.23 -3.81
C ALA A 459 9.22 12.71 -2.36
N SER A 460 9.42 14.01 -2.09
CA SER A 460 9.20 14.60 -0.78
C SER A 460 9.07 16.12 -0.88
N LEU A 461 8.74 16.78 0.23
CA LEU A 461 8.63 18.24 0.27
C LEU A 461 9.95 18.98 -0.04
N LYS A 462 11.10 18.32 0.12
CA LYS A 462 12.43 18.90 -0.15
C LYS A 462 13.14 18.28 -1.35
N SER A 463 12.44 17.51 -2.19
CA SER A 463 13.00 16.93 -3.41
C SER A 463 12.36 17.49 -4.68
N ASP A 464 13.00 17.28 -5.82
CA ASP A 464 12.50 17.71 -7.14
C ASP A 464 12.52 16.60 -8.19
N HIS A 465 12.45 15.35 -7.74
CA HIS A 465 12.35 14.17 -8.59
C HIS A 465 11.17 13.32 -8.17
N TYR A 466 10.72 12.41 -9.03
CA TYR A 466 9.74 11.37 -8.69
C TYR A 466 10.48 10.12 -8.19
N GLU A 467 9.99 9.50 -7.10
CA GLU A 467 10.50 8.22 -6.59
C GLU A 467 9.40 7.46 -5.84
N SER A 468 9.06 6.25 -6.28
CA SER A 468 7.89 5.52 -5.77
C SER A 468 8.03 5.02 -4.33
N ILE A 469 9.26 4.85 -3.83
CA ILE A 469 9.53 4.43 -2.44
C ILE A 469 8.86 5.32 -1.37
N THR A 470 8.58 6.57 -1.73
CA THR A 470 7.94 7.57 -0.86
C THR A 470 6.40 7.57 -0.97
N GLY A 471 5.82 6.59 -1.67
CA GLY A 471 4.39 6.35 -1.80
C GLY A 471 3.62 7.42 -2.57
N ALA A 472 4.19 7.90 -3.66
CA ALA A 472 3.51 8.75 -4.64
C ALA A 472 2.21 8.13 -5.14
N ASP A 473 2.22 6.83 -5.41
CA ASP A 473 1.08 6.06 -5.87
C ASP A 473 -0.01 5.91 -4.79
N THR A 474 0.36 5.82 -3.51
CA THR A 474 -0.56 5.89 -2.36
C THR A 474 -1.28 7.24 -2.29
N LEU A 475 -0.57 8.36 -2.47
CA LEU A 475 -1.20 9.68 -2.54
C LEU A 475 -2.21 9.75 -3.69
N VAL A 476 -1.83 9.26 -4.87
CA VAL A 476 -2.73 9.29 -6.05
C VAL A 476 -3.99 8.47 -5.80
N LEU A 477 -3.91 7.29 -5.18
CA LEU A 477 -5.11 6.51 -4.81
C LEU A 477 -5.99 7.23 -3.80
N ALA A 478 -5.41 7.97 -2.84
CA ALA A 478 -6.19 8.77 -1.90
C ALA A 478 -6.96 9.89 -2.62
N LEU A 479 -6.35 10.52 -3.62
CA LEU A 479 -7.00 11.53 -4.46
C LEU A 479 -8.10 10.94 -5.35
N VAL A 480 -7.95 9.70 -5.81
CA VAL A 480 -9.03 8.95 -6.49
C VAL A 480 -10.21 8.73 -5.53
N GLU A 481 -9.95 8.22 -4.32
CA GLU A 481 -10.99 8.00 -3.31
C GLU A 481 -11.74 9.31 -3.01
N LEU A 482 -10.99 10.41 -2.84
CA LEU A 482 -11.53 11.74 -2.57
C LEU A 482 -12.34 12.31 -3.75
N HIS A 483 -11.92 12.04 -4.98
CA HIS A 483 -12.67 12.39 -6.19
C HIS A 483 -14.05 11.71 -6.23
N LEU A 484 -14.07 10.40 -6.00
CA LEU A 484 -15.32 9.63 -5.98
C LEU A 484 -16.25 10.14 -4.88
N SER A 485 -15.72 10.36 -3.68
CA SER A 485 -16.47 10.92 -2.55
C SER A 485 -17.04 12.31 -2.85
N THR A 486 -16.24 13.19 -3.48
CA THR A 486 -16.64 14.55 -3.85
C THR A 486 -17.78 14.57 -4.86
N LEU A 487 -17.77 13.64 -5.82
CA LEU A 487 -18.80 13.52 -6.85
C LEU A 487 -19.94 12.56 -6.47
N HIS A 488 -19.92 12.02 -5.25
CA HIS A 488 -20.86 11.01 -4.78
C HIS A 488 -20.96 9.78 -5.71
N ILE A 489 -19.84 9.40 -6.33
CA ILE A 489 -19.76 8.22 -7.19
C ILE A 489 -19.59 6.98 -6.30
N THR A 490 -20.61 6.13 -6.26
CA THR A 490 -20.63 4.90 -5.45
C THR A 490 -20.60 3.61 -6.27
N ALA A 491 -20.78 3.72 -7.59
CA ALA A 491 -20.81 2.56 -8.51
C ALA A 491 -19.44 1.86 -8.65
N VAL A 492 -18.35 2.55 -8.31
CA VAL A 492 -16.99 2.00 -8.29
C VAL A 492 -16.34 2.32 -6.95
N ARG A 493 -15.53 1.38 -6.44
CA ARG A 493 -14.79 1.55 -5.18
C ARG A 493 -13.30 1.70 -5.49
N ALA A 494 -12.71 2.79 -5.02
CA ALA A 494 -11.27 2.98 -5.09
C ALA A 494 -10.54 1.87 -4.32
N PRO A 495 -9.35 1.43 -4.77
CA PRO A 495 -8.52 0.53 -3.99
C PRO A 495 -8.15 1.16 -2.64
N VAL A 496 -8.25 0.38 -1.55
CA VAL A 496 -7.91 0.85 -0.20
C VAL A 496 -6.40 1.06 -0.01
N ASN A 497 -6.01 2.13 0.71
CA ASN A 497 -4.61 2.51 0.96
C ASN A 497 -3.94 1.73 2.12
N THR A 498 -4.21 0.44 2.25
CA THR A 498 -3.80 -0.37 3.40
C THR A 498 -2.52 -1.17 3.16
N ILE A 499 -1.80 -0.91 2.06
CA ILE A 499 -0.62 -1.70 1.71
C ILE A 499 0.68 -1.18 2.32
N ASP A 500 0.77 0.08 2.74
CA ASP A 500 2.02 0.62 3.27
C ASP A 500 2.13 0.34 4.77
N ARG A 501 2.24 -0.95 5.10
CA ARG A 501 2.28 -1.47 6.47
C ARG A 501 3.29 -2.57 6.69
#